data_AF-A0A9X2I1K6-F1
#
_entry.id   AF-A0A9X2I1K6-F1
#
_cell.length_a   1.000
_cell.length_b   1.000
_cell.length_c   1.000
_cell.angle_alpha   90.00
_cell.angle_beta   90.00
_cell.angle_gamma   90.00
#
_symmetry.space_group_name_H-M   'P 1'
#
loop_
_entity.id
_entity.type
_entity.pdbx_description
1 polymer ?
#
loop_
_entity_poly.entity_id
_entity_poly.type
_entity_poly.pdbx_seq_one_letter_code
_entity_poly.pdbx_strand_id
1 'polypeptide(L)' 'MPLIGQAHFERRIEYSADQYIGLLNTFSDHVALGDERLERLCLGIHQLINRRFNGWVQKDLTTEVYLYQASC' A
#
# COMPACT_ATOMS: atom_id res chain seq x y z
N MET A 1 3.73 9.12 -31.39
CA MET A 1 3.68 7.75 -30.86
C MET A 1 2.21 7.37 -30.69
N PRO A 2 1.63 6.55 -31.58
CA PRO A 2 0.23 6.13 -31.43
C PRO A 2 0.05 5.27 -30.17
N LEU A 3 -1.06 5.47 -29.46
CA LEU A 3 -1.52 4.54 -28.43
C LEU A 3 -2.00 3.27 -29.13
N ILE A 4 -1.46 2.12 -28.74
CA ILE A 4 -1.75 0.82 -29.33
C ILE A 4 -2.44 -0.13 -28.36
N GLY A 5 -2.60 0.26 -27.10
CA GLY A 5 -3.34 -0.52 -26.12
C GLY A 5 -3.59 0.25 -24.83
N GLN A 6 -4.71 -0.04 -24.20
CA GLN A 6 -5.03 0.41 -22.85
C GLN A 6 -5.62 -0.76 -22.07
N ALA A 7 -5.30 -0.84 -20.78
CA ALA A 7 -5.95 -1.75 -19.86
C ALA A 7 -6.21 -1.07 -18.52
N HIS A 8 -7.37 -1.39 -17.93
CA HIS A 8 -7.80 -0.89 -16.64
C HIS A 8 -7.90 -2.05 -15.65
N PHE A 9 -7.37 -1.85 -14.45
CA PHE A 9 -7.39 -2.85 -13.39
C PHE A 9 -7.86 -2.22 -12.08
N GLU A 10 -8.90 -2.83 -11.50
CA GLU A 10 -9.33 -2.56 -10.14
C GLU A 10 -8.91 -3.69 -9.23
N ARG A 11 -8.40 -3.35 -8.05
CA ARG A 11 -8.05 -4.32 -7.05
C ARG A 11 -8.39 -3.80 -5.67
N ARG A 12 -9.23 -4.54 -4.95
CA ARG A 12 -9.40 -4.37 -3.51
C ARG A 12 -8.41 -5.27 -2.78
N ILE A 13 -7.70 -4.70 -1.80
CA ILE A 13 -6.85 -5.44 -0.88
C ILE A 13 -7.26 -5.10 0.54
N GLU A 14 -7.42 -6.13 1.37
CA GLU A 14 -7.75 -6.00 2.78
C GLU A 14 -6.61 -6.55 3.62
N TYR A 15 -6.29 -5.85 4.70
CA TYR A 15 -5.27 -6.22 5.65
C TYR A 15 -5.86 -6.22 7.05
N SER A 16 -5.58 -7.25 7.84
CA SER A 16 -5.68 -7.14 9.29
C SER A 16 -4.63 -6.15 9.81
N ALA A 17 -4.79 -5.69 11.04
CA ALA A 17 -3.79 -4.83 11.69
C ALA A 17 -2.37 -5.44 11.62
N ASP A 18 -2.21 -6.73 11.91
CA ASP A 18 -0.91 -7.41 11.90
C ASP A 18 -0.30 -7.47 10.48
N GLN A 19 -1.12 -7.80 9.48
CA GLN A 19 -0.67 -7.82 8.08
C GLN A 19 -0.26 -6.42 7.60
N TYR A 20 -0.99 -5.39 8.04
CA TYR A 20 -0.68 -4.01 7.68
C TYR A 20 0.63 -3.53 8.33
N ILE A 21 0.89 -3.88 9.59
CA ILE A 21 2.18 -3.60 10.23
C ILE A 21 3.32 -4.35 9.53
N GLY A 22 3.11 -5.62 9.18
CA GLY A 22 4.07 -6.39 8.40
C GLY A 22 4.43 -5.72 7.07
N LEU A 23 3.44 -5.13 6.39
CA LEU A 23 3.67 -4.34 5.18
C LEU A 23 4.49 -3.08 5.47
N LEU A 24 4.17 -2.33 6.53
CA LEU A 24 4.88 -1.09 6.87
C LEU A 24 6.37 -1.32 7.13
N ASN A 25 6.72 -2.47 7.70
CA ASN A 25 8.10 -2.87 7.95
C ASN A 25 8.92 -3.13 6.67
N THR A 26 8.28 -3.18 5.49
CA THR A 26 8.97 -3.32 4.19
C THR A 26 9.31 -1.99 3.52
N PHE A 27 8.78 -0.86 4.00
CA PHE A 27 9.08 0.46 3.44
C PHE A 27 10.40 1.01 4.01
N SER A 28 11.35 1.34 3.12
CA SER A 28 12.68 1.85 3.48
C SER A 28 12.64 3.05 4.43
N ASP A 29 11.69 3.96 4.25
CA ASP A 29 11.56 5.17 5.06
C ASP A 29 11.18 4.87 6.51
N HIS A 30 10.46 3.76 6.74
CA HIS A 30 10.05 3.32 8.07
C HIS A 30 11.20 2.59 8.77
N VAL A 31 11.95 1.76 8.03
CA VAL A 31 13.17 1.12 8.53
C VAL A 31 14.21 2.16 8.94
N ALA A 32 14.30 3.29 8.23
CA ALA A 32 15.23 4.38 8.54
C ALA A 32 14.93 5.13 9.86
N LEU A 33 13.76 4.90 10.50
CA LEU A 33 13.40 5.58 11.76
C LEU A 33 14.18 5.09 12.99
N GLY A 34 14.81 3.91 12.89
CA GLY A 34 15.40 3.19 14.01
C GLY A 34 14.36 2.42 14.83
N ASP A 35 14.79 1.31 15.43
CA ASP A 35 13.93 0.27 15.99
C ASP A 35 12.89 0.82 16.99
N GLU A 36 13.30 1.64 17.94
CA GLU A 36 12.42 2.15 19.01
C GLU A 36 11.32 3.10 18.49
N ARG A 37 11.62 3.89 17.45
CA ARG A 37 10.64 4.79 16.83
C ARG A 37 9.70 4.02 15.93
N LEU A 38 10.22 3.04 15.21
CA LEU A 38 9.42 2.15 14.37
C LEU A 38 8.44 1.32 15.21
N GLU A 39 8.89 0.72 16.32
CA GLU A 39 8.01 -0.02 17.23
C GLU A 39 6.88 0.84 17.79
N ARG A 40 7.19 2.06 18.26
CA ARG A 40 6.16 2.99 18.76
C ARG A 40 5.16 3.39 17.69
N LEU A 41 5.63 3.66 16.47
CA LEU A 41 4.76 3.97 15.33
C LEU A 41 3.85 2.78 15.01
N CYS A 42 4.42 1.59 14.87
CA CYS A 42 3.69 0.36 14.56
C CYS A 42 2.63 0.04 15.63
N LEU A 43 2.97 0.19 16.91
CA LEU A 43 2.03 -0.02 18.01
C LEU A 43 0.87 0.99 17.97
N GLY A 44 1.16 2.26 17.70
CA GLY A 44 0.14 3.31 17.55
C GLY A 44 -0.80 3.05 16.38
N ILE A 45 -0.26 2.66 15.22
CA ILE A 45 -1.03 2.31 14.02
C ILE A 45 -1.90 1.08 14.28
N HIS A 46 -1.35 0.04 14.92
CA HIS A 46 -2.08 -1.17 15.25
C HIS A 46 -3.30 -0.87 16.15
N GLN A 47 -3.10 -0.07 17.20
CA GLN A 47 -4.20 0.35 18.08
C GLN A 47 -5.25 1.17 17.34
N LEU A 48 -4.82 2.07 16.44
CA LEU A 48 -5.73 2.88 15.63
C LEU A 48 -6.60 2.01 14.73
N ILE A 49 -6.01 1.04 14.03
CA ILE A 49 -6.73 0.12 13.13
C ILE A 49 -7.78 -0.67 13.92
N ASN A 50 -7.39 -1.26 15.05
CA ASN A 50 -8.31 -2.06 15.85
C ASN A 50 -9.45 -1.25 16.47
N ARG A 51 -9.18 -0.02 16.93
CA ARG A 51 -10.19 0.79 17.63
C ARG A 51 -11.10 1.58 16.69
N ARG A 52 -10.56 2.11 15.61
CA ARG A 52 -11.28 3.05 14.72
C ARG A 52 -11.76 2.41 13.43
N PHE A 53 -11.06 1.38 12.95
CA PHE A 53 -11.32 0.73 11.66
C PHE A 53 -11.75 -0.73 11.83
N ASN A 54 -12.24 -1.10 13.03
CA ASN A 54 -12.73 -2.44 13.35
C ASN A 54 -11.73 -3.58 13.02
N GLY A 55 -10.42 -3.29 13.09
CA GLY A 55 -9.36 -4.27 12.87
C GLY A 55 -8.93 -4.45 11.41
N TRP A 56 -9.52 -3.72 10.47
CA TRP A 56 -9.27 -3.90 9.04
C TRP A 56 -8.84 -2.61 8.35
N VAL A 57 -7.90 -2.74 7.42
CA VAL A 57 -7.54 -1.70 6.45
C VAL A 57 -7.92 -2.18 5.07
N GLN A 58 -8.75 -1.41 4.38
CA GLN A 58 -9.10 -1.64 2.99
C GLN A 58 -8.35 -0.63 2.10
N LYS A 59 -7.73 -1.14 1.04
CA LYS A 59 -7.13 -0.33 -0.02
C LYS A 59 -7.78 -0.71 -1.35
N ASP A 60 -8.45 0.25 -1.95
CA ASP A 60 -8.93 0.14 -3.32
C ASP A 60 -7.87 0.76 -4.24
N LEU A 61 -7.33 -0.05 -5.14
CA LEU A 61 -6.28 0.33 -6.09
C LEU A 61 -6.86 0.33 -7.50
N THR A 62 -6.73 1.47 -8.17
CA THR A 62 -7.06 1.61 -9.58
C THR A 62 -5.77 1.80 -10.36
N THR A 63 -5.55 0.98 -11.38
CA THR A 63 -4.34 1.02 -12.21
C THR A 63 -4.74 1.12 -13.68
N GLU A 64 -4.20 2.11 -14.37
CA GLU A 64 -4.32 2.29 -15.81
C GLU A 64 -2.98 1.98 -16.47
N VAL A 65 -3.00 1.16 -17.52
CA VAL A 65 -1.83 0.82 -18.33
C VAL A 65 -2.05 1.30 -19.74
N TYR A 66 -1.12 2.11 -20.25
CA TYR A 66 -1.13 2.63 -21.62
C TYR A 66 0.10 2.13 -22.38
N LEU A 67 -0.12 1.54 -23.54
CA LEU A 67 0.94 1.05 -24.43
C LEU A 67 1.03 1.93 -25.66
N TYR A 68 2.21 2.51 -25.90
CA TYR A 68 2.48 3.36 -27.05
C TYR A 68 3.52 2.71 -27.96
N GLN A 69 3.33 2.82 -29.27
CA GLN A 69 4.34 2.39 -30.24
C GLN A 69 5.24 3.57 -30.60
N ALA A 70 6.56 3.34 -30.54
CA ALA A 70 7.52 4.28 -31.09
C ALA A 70 7.40 4.28 -32.62
N SER A 71 7.32 5.48 -33.20
CA SER A 71 7.41 5.66 -34.65
C SER A 71 8.88 5.78 -34.99
N CYS A 72 9.48 4.72 -35.51
CA CYS A 72 10.77 4.79 -36.19
C CYS A 72 10.56 5.21 -37.64
#